data_AF-A0A1X0RLD6-F1
#
_entry.id   AF-A0A1X0RLD6-F1
#
_cell.length_a   1.000
_cell.length_b   1.000
_cell.length_c   1.000
_cell.angle_alpha   90.00
_cell.angle_beta   90.00
_cell.angle_gamma   90.00
#
_symmetry.space_group_name_H-M   'P 1'
#
loop_
_entity.id
_entity.type
_entity.pdbx_description
1 polymer ?
#
loop_
_entity_poly.entity_id
_entity_poly.type
_entity_poly.pdbx_seq_one_letter_code
_entity_poly.pdbx_strand_id
1 'polypeptide(L)'
;MKRQAKKLKELELTTILKLALYIWLIFTQKKNSARAVVLSLKLEPRTVQMWYKTWKEDPDSLFKTIGRPRIIEPEGELAEATRNVVADLYFKQPTSTIDQLMDRLNSSFSELTISKRTLYRYMADLWIFSLKRVQLEPEERTALEKIQARKEWVEEAIAMGVDYMTTVHSLMRLVSTLT
;
A
#
# COMPACT_ATOMS: atom_id res chain seq x y z
N MET A 1 -11.31 -4.06 25.62
CA MET A 1 -11.46 -4.78 24.32
C MET A 1 -12.83 -5.47 24.17
N LYS A 2 -13.11 -6.61 24.85
CA LYS A 2 -14.34 -7.41 24.62
C LYS A 2 -15.68 -6.68 24.84
N ARG A 3 -15.77 -5.79 25.84
CA ARG A 3 -16.99 -4.99 26.12
C ARG A 3 -17.29 -3.92 25.07
N GLN A 4 -16.26 -3.35 24.44
CA GLN A 4 -16.44 -2.33 23.39
C GLN A 4 -16.85 -2.98 22.06
N ALA A 5 -16.26 -4.13 21.72
CA ALA A 5 -16.67 -4.92 20.56
C ALA A 5 -18.12 -5.42 20.64
N LYS A 6 -18.58 -5.81 21.84
CA LYS A 6 -19.98 -6.20 22.06
C LYS A 6 -20.95 -5.03 21.85
N LYS A 7 -20.64 -3.86 22.42
CA LYS A 7 -21.45 -2.64 22.24
C LYS A 7 -21.49 -2.17 20.79
N LEU A 8 -20.39 -2.30 20.05
CA LEU A 8 -20.33 -1.95 18.63
C LEU A 8 -21.23 -2.88 17.80
N LYS A 9 -21.17 -4.20 18.04
CA LYS A 9 -22.05 -5.18 17.39
C LYS A 9 -23.53 -4.97 17.71
N GLU A 10 -23.86 -4.62 18.95
CA GLU A 10 -25.24 -4.29 19.34
C GLU A 10 -25.74 -3.01 18.67
N LEU A 11 -24.87 -1.99 18.55
CA LEU A 11 -25.20 -0.75 17.85
C LEU A 11 -25.41 -0.98 16.34
N GLU A 12 -24.61 -1.84 15.72
CA GLU A 12 -24.79 -2.27 14.32
C GLU A 12 -26.10 -3.04 14.14
N LEU A 13 -26.42 -3.99 15.02
CA LEU A 13 -27.67 -4.76 14.94
C LEU A 13 -28.92 -3.86 15.05
N THR A 14 -28.92 -2.92 16.00
CA THR A 14 -30.05 -1.98 16.17
C THR A 14 -30.22 -1.06 14.97
N THR A 15 -29.13 -0.74 14.29
CA THR A 15 -29.14 0.11 13.10
C THR A 15 -29.68 -0.65 11.88
N ILE A 16 -29.26 -1.91 11.71
CA ILE A 16 -29.75 -2.83 10.69
C ILE A 16 -31.27 -3.06 10.83
N LEU A 17 -31.74 -3.32 12.05
CA LEU A 17 -33.17 -3.52 12.31
C LEU A 17 -34.01 -2.28 11.98
N LYS A 18 -33.49 -1.08 12.25
CA LYS A 18 -34.16 0.18 11.91
C LYS A 18 -34.22 0.41 10.39
N LEU A 19 -33.20 0.01 9.64
CA LEU A 19 -33.20 0.07 8.18
C LEU A 19 -34.19 -0.92 7.56
N ALA A 20 -34.24 -2.16 8.06
CA ALA A 20 -35.21 -3.16 7.63
C ALA A 20 -36.65 -2.69 7.89
N LEU A 21 -36.90 -2.10 9.07
CA LEU A 21 -38.19 -1.50 9.42
C LEU A 21 -38.55 -0.33 8.51
N TYR A 22 -37.60 0.55 8.18
CA TYR A 22 -37.80 1.66 7.24
C TYR A 22 -38.19 1.17 5.84
N ILE A 23 -37.47 0.20 5.29
CA ILE A 23 -37.75 -0.39 3.97
C ILE A 23 -39.15 -1.01 3.99
N TRP A 24 -39.45 -1.85 4.98
CA TRP A 24 -40.77 -2.47 5.12
C TRP A 24 -41.90 -1.46 5.20
N LEU A 25 -41.73 -0.36 5.94
CA LEU A 25 -42.77 0.66 6.14
C LEU A 25 -43.02 1.50 4.88
N ILE A 26 -42.00 1.77 4.06
CA ILE A 26 -42.19 2.40 2.75
C ILE A 26 -42.92 1.48 1.77
N PHE A 27 -42.58 0.18 1.75
CA PHE A 27 -43.21 -0.77 0.83
C PHE A 27 -44.66 -1.10 1.20
N THR A 28 -44.97 -1.19 2.50
CA THR A 28 -46.33 -1.49 2.98
C THR A 28 -47.23 -0.26 3.02
N GLN A 29 -46.70 0.90 3.43
CA GLN A 29 -47.47 2.14 3.49
C GLN A 29 -47.15 3.05 2.31
N LYS A 30 -47.86 2.83 1.18
CA LYS A 30 -47.73 3.59 -0.07
C LYS A 30 -47.97 5.12 0.02
N LYS A 31 -48.21 5.69 1.21
CA LYS A 31 -48.56 7.11 1.42
C LYS A 31 -47.62 7.89 2.35
N ASN A 32 -46.58 7.28 2.90
CA ASN A 32 -45.66 8.01 3.77
C ASN A 32 -44.46 8.55 2.98
N SER A 33 -44.22 9.86 3.09
CA SER A 33 -42.98 10.45 2.58
C SER A 33 -41.79 9.78 3.28
N ALA A 34 -40.78 9.36 2.51
CA ALA A 34 -39.55 8.76 3.03
C ALA A 34 -38.96 9.57 4.20
N ARG A 35 -39.01 10.90 4.10
CA ARG A 35 -38.55 11.82 5.16
C ARG A 35 -39.35 11.69 6.46
N ALA A 36 -40.66 11.49 6.39
CA ALA A 36 -41.52 11.35 7.56
C ALA A 36 -41.23 10.05 8.33
N VAL A 37 -40.98 8.95 7.62
CA VAL A 37 -40.60 7.67 8.23
C VAL A 37 -39.21 7.74 8.86
N VAL A 38 -38.28 8.46 8.23
CA VAL A 38 -36.93 8.65 8.80
C VAL A 38 -36.98 9.47 10.10
N LEU A 39 -37.78 10.53 10.14
CA LEU A 39 -37.95 11.36 11.33
C LEU A 39 -38.61 10.59 12.49
N SER A 40 -39.60 9.73 12.20
CA SER A 40 -40.24 8.91 13.24
C SER A 40 -39.29 7.87 13.83
N LEU A 41 -38.37 7.34 13.02
CA LEU A 41 -37.33 6.40 13.45
C LEU A 41 -36.10 7.09 14.09
N LYS A 42 -36.12 8.43 14.21
CA LYS A 42 -35.00 9.26 14.70
C LYS A 42 -33.69 8.96 13.97
N LEU A 43 -33.76 8.70 12.67
CA LEU A 43 -32.60 8.49 11.82
C LEU A 43 -32.26 9.77 11.05
N GLU A 44 -31.01 9.88 10.59
CA GLU A 44 -30.61 10.99 9.72
C GLU A 44 -31.10 10.73 8.29
N PRO A 45 -31.86 11.66 7.65
CA PRO A 45 -32.39 11.48 6.30
C PRO A 45 -31.35 11.10 5.26
N ARG A 46 -30.17 11.70 5.32
CA ARG A 46 -29.08 11.48 4.35
C ARG A 46 -28.53 10.05 4.42
N THR A 47 -28.34 9.56 5.64
CA THR A 47 -27.84 8.21 5.93
C THR A 47 -28.79 7.14 5.41
N VAL A 48 -30.09 7.34 5.64
CA VAL A 48 -31.12 6.39 5.17
C VAL A 48 -31.27 6.40 3.65
N GLN A 49 -31.17 7.58 3.00
CA GLN A 49 -31.17 7.67 1.54
C GLN A 49 -29.97 6.96 0.91
N MET A 50 -28.78 7.13 1.50
CA MET A 50 -27.57 6.40 1.06
C MET A 50 -27.77 4.89 1.20
N TRP A 51 -28.25 4.42 2.36
CA TRP A 51 -28.51 2.98 2.55
C TRP A 51 -29.55 2.43 1.60
N TYR A 52 -30.64 3.17 1.35
CA TYR A 52 -31.66 2.76 0.39
C TYR A 52 -31.10 2.67 -1.03
N LYS A 53 -30.23 3.61 -1.43
CA LYS A 53 -29.55 3.57 -2.72
C LYS A 53 -28.64 2.34 -2.82
N THR A 54 -27.81 2.09 -1.81
CA THR A 54 -26.92 0.92 -1.77
C THR A 54 -27.69 -0.39 -1.78
N TRP A 55 -28.80 -0.49 -1.01
CA TRP A 55 -29.69 -1.65 -1.03
C TRP A 55 -30.31 -1.91 -2.40
N LYS A 56 -30.75 -0.83 -3.08
CA LYS A 56 -31.38 -0.92 -4.40
C LYS A 56 -30.40 -1.43 -5.47
N GLU A 57 -29.12 -1.12 -5.31
CA GLU A 57 -28.05 -1.58 -6.20
C GLU A 57 -27.60 -3.01 -5.88
N ASP A 58 -27.33 -3.33 -4.60
CA ASP A 58 -26.99 -4.68 -4.13
C ASP A 58 -27.48 -4.85 -2.67
N PRO A 59 -28.56 -5.63 -2.43
CA PRO A 59 -29.11 -5.85 -1.10
C PRO A 59 -28.10 -6.44 -0.11
N ASP A 60 -27.20 -7.31 -0.58
CA ASP A 60 -26.20 -7.98 0.23
C ASP A 60 -25.03 -7.04 0.58
N SER A 61 -24.82 -5.97 -0.20
CA SER A 61 -23.78 -4.97 0.01
C SER A 61 -23.95 -4.18 1.31
N LEU A 62 -25.19 -4.02 1.79
CA LEU A 62 -25.44 -3.39 3.09
C LEU A 62 -24.93 -4.21 4.28
N PHE A 63 -24.83 -5.52 4.10
CA PHE A 63 -24.45 -6.46 5.16
C PHE A 63 -23.03 -6.98 4.99
N LYS A 64 -22.41 -6.79 3.81
CA LYS A 64 -20.95 -6.87 3.68
C LYS A 64 -20.40 -5.90 4.71
N THR A 65 -19.71 -6.44 5.72
CA THR A 65 -19.03 -5.64 6.73
C THR A 65 -18.37 -4.48 6.00
N ILE A 66 -18.83 -3.26 6.27
CA ILE A 66 -18.13 -2.02 5.94
C ILE A 66 -16.89 -1.98 6.85
N GLY A 67 -16.12 -3.07 6.85
CA GLY A 67 -14.81 -3.15 7.41
C GLY A 67 -13.98 -2.29 6.50
N ARG A 68 -13.36 -1.27 7.08
CA ARG A 68 -12.22 -0.60 6.47
C ARG A 68 -11.35 -1.69 5.81
N PRO A 69 -10.92 -1.53 4.54
CA PRO A 69 -10.05 -2.50 3.88
C PRO A 69 -8.96 -2.90 4.87
N ARG A 70 -8.70 -4.20 5.05
CA ARG A 70 -7.82 -4.69 6.11
C ARG A 70 -6.49 -3.94 6.01
N ILE A 71 -6.32 -2.96 6.89
CA ILE A 71 -5.12 -2.12 6.90
C ILE A 71 -4.06 -2.99 7.56
N ILE A 72 -2.87 -3.03 6.97
CA ILE A 72 -1.73 -3.64 7.65
C ILE A 72 -1.49 -2.80 8.90
N GLU A 73 -1.85 -3.37 10.05
CA GLU A 73 -1.54 -2.75 11.33
C GLU A 73 -0.01 -2.73 11.51
N PRO A 74 0.55 -1.79 12.29
CA PRO A 74 1.99 -1.74 12.57
C PRO A 74 2.54 -3.06 13.14
N GLU A 75 1.69 -3.74 13.90
CA GLU A 75 1.97 -4.95 14.67
C GLU A 75 0.86 -5.98 14.44
N GLY A 76 1.19 -7.27 14.47
CA GLY A 76 0.24 -8.38 14.28
C GLY A 76 0.66 -9.37 13.20
N GLU A 77 -0.05 -10.51 13.13
CA GLU A 77 0.28 -11.64 12.24
C GLU A 77 0.36 -11.23 10.76
N LEU A 78 -0.54 -10.36 10.31
CA LEU A 78 -0.53 -9.86 8.94
C LEU A 78 0.68 -8.96 8.67
N ALA A 79 1.10 -8.15 9.64
CA ALA A 79 2.25 -7.26 9.51
C ALA A 79 3.56 -8.06 9.40
N GLU A 80 3.71 -9.10 10.22
CA GLU A 80 4.85 -10.02 10.17
C GLU A 80 4.89 -10.82 8.87
N ALA A 81 3.76 -11.42 8.47
CA ALA A 81 3.66 -12.16 7.22
C ALA A 81 4.01 -11.26 6.01
N THR A 82 3.51 -10.03 6.01
CA THR A 82 3.82 -9.07 4.94
C THR A 82 5.29 -8.66 4.96
N ARG A 83 5.87 -8.40 6.14
CA ARG A 83 7.30 -8.08 6.29
C ARG A 83 8.18 -9.22 5.78
N ASN A 84 7.82 -10.48 6.03
CA ASN A 84 8.54 -11.65 5.55
C ASN A 84 8.51 -11.75 4.01
N VAL A 85 7.35 -11.49 3.38
CA VAL A 85 7.24 -11.49 1.91
C VAL A 85 8.10 -10.38 1.29
N VAL A 86 8.11 -9.20 1.90
CA VAL A 86 8.95 -8.08 1.44
C VAL A 86 10.43 -8.40 1.61
N ALA A 87 10.84 -8.95 2.76
CA ALA A 87 12.22 -9.33 3.02
C ALA A 87 12.68 -10.43 2.04
N ASP A 88 11.85 -11.45 1.80
CA ASP A 88 12.15 -12.51 0.83
C ASP A 88 12.36 -11.96 -0.58
N LEU A 89 11.50 -11.02 -1.03
CA LEU A 89 11.66 -10.35 -2.31
C LEU A 89 12.97 -9.53 -2.34
N TYR A 90 13.24 -8.75 -1.30
CA TYR A 90 14.42 -7.89 -1.22
C TYR A 90 15.73 -8.68 -1.31
N PHE A 91 15.84 -9.80 -0.59
CA PHE A 91 17.05 -10.62 -0.60
C PHE A 91 17.22 -11.47 -1.86
N LYS A 92 16.12 -11.99 -2.43
CA LYS A 92 16.19 -12.83 -3.65
C LYS A 92 16.28 -12.01 -4.93
N GLN A 93 15.65 -10.83 -4.96
CA GLN A 93 15.50 -10.00 -6.15
C GLN A 93 15.62 -8.51 -5.76
N PRO A 94 16.84 -8.02 -5.49
CA PRO A 94 17.05 -6.64 -5.03
C PRO A 94 16.67 -5.57 -6.08
N THR A 95 16.53 -5.97 -7.34
CA THR A 95 16.12 -5.12 -8.46
C THR A 95 14.61 -5.08 -8.69
N SER A 96 13.81 -5.79 -7.88
CA SER A 96 12.35 -5.82 -8.04
C SER A 96 11.73 -4.44 -7.87
N THR A 97 10.75 -4.15 -8.72
CA THR A 97 9.99 -2.91 -8.64
C THR A 97 8.89 -3.00 -7.60
N ILE A 98 8.40 -1.84 -7.17
CA ILE A 98 7.31 -1.75 -6.20
C ILE A 98 6.00 -2.29 -6.77
N ASP A 99 5.81 -2.19 -8.08
CA ASP A 99 4.65 -2.76 -8.76
C ASP A 99 4.67 -4.29 -8.67
N GLN A 100 5.83 -4.91 -8.90
CA GLN A 100 6.01 -6.36 -8.71
C GLN A 100 5.80 -6.78 -7.25
N LEU A 101 6.28 -5.98 -6.29
CA LEU A 101 6.03 -6.23 -4.87
C LEU A 101 4.53 -6.16 -4.54
N MET A 102 3.84 -5.14 -5.06
CA MET A 102 2.40 -4.96 -4.86
C MET A 102 1.60 -6.15 -5.41
N ASP A 103 1.93 -6.61 -6.62
CA ASP A 103 1.29 -7.78 -7.25
C ASP A 103 1.53 -9.06 -6.44
N ARG A 104 2.76 -9.25 -5.93
CA ARG A 104 3.10 -10.39 -5.07
C ARG A 104 2.35 -10.34 -3.74
N LEU A 105 2.16 -9.16 -3.16
CA LEU A 105 1.40 -8.98 -1.94
C LEU A 105 -0.09 -9.25 -2.14
N ASN A 106 -0.70 -8.70 -3.20
CA ASN A 106 -2.10 -8.96 -3.52
C ASN A 106 -2.35 -10.44 -3.87
N SER A 107 -1.37 -11.12 -4.48
CA SER A 107 -1.45 -12.56 -4.78
C SER A 107 -1.31 -13.42 -3.53
N SER A 108 -0.46 -13.02 -2.59
CA SER A 108 -0.21 -13.76 -1.34
C SER A 108 -1.32 -13.56 -0.31
N PHE A 109 -2.01 -12.41 -0.37
CA PHE A 109 -3.10 -12.04 0.53
C PHE A 109 -4.33 -11.65 -0.29
N SER A 110 -5.20 -12.61 -0.60
CA SER A 110 -6.40 -12.43 -1.43
C SER A 110 -7.40 -11.40 -0.87
N GLU A 111 -7.40 -11.18 0.44
CA GLU A 111 -8.25 -10.19 1.12
C GLU A 111 -7.63 -8.78 1.17
N LEU A 112 -6.37 -8.63 0.76
CA LEU A 112 -5.61 -7.43 0.94
C LEU A 112 -5.55 -6.64 -0.37
N THR A 113 -6.25 -5.52 -0.43
CA THR A 113 -6.17 -4.59 -1.56
C THR A 113 -5.28 -3.42 -1.17
N ILE A 114 -3.98 -3.51 -1.46
CA ILE A 114 -3.03 -2.44 -1.16
C ILE A 114 -2.88 -1.52 -2.37
N SER A 115 -3.03 -0.21 -2.16
CA SER A 115 -2.64 0.78 -3.16
C SER A 115 -1.13 1.04 -3.12
N LYS A 116 -0.51 1.36 -4.27
CA LYS A 116 0.91 1.71 -4.37
C LYS A 116 1.34 2.78 -3.35
N ARG A 117 0.52 3.82 -3.14
CA ARG A 117 0.77 4.88 -2.15
C ARG A 117 0.79 4.34 -0.72
N THR A 118 -0.13 3.44 -0.39
CA THR A 118 -0.19 2.83 0.94
C THR A 118 1.05 1.96 1.17
N LEU A 119 1.47 1.20 0.16
CA LEU A 119 2.68 0.38 0.20
C LEU A 119 3.94 1.21 0.47
N TYR A 120 4.12 2.34 -0.25
CA TYR A 120 5.22 3.27 0.01
C TYR A 120 5.26 3.77 1.46
N ARG A 121 4.10 4.14 2.01
CA ARG A 121 4.00 4.58 3.42
C ARG A 121 4.39 3.47 4.38
N TYR A 122 3.95 2.24 4.15
CA TYR A 122 4.34 1.08 4.98
C TYR A 122 5.84 0.82 4.94
N MET A 123 6.45 0.85 3.76
CA MET A 123 7.88 0.60 3.60
C MET A 123 8.73 1.67 4.28
N ALA A 124 8.35 2.95 4.13
CA ALA A 124 9.07 4.08 4.70
C ALA A 124 8.89 4.19 6.21
N ASP A 125 7.64 4.11 6.69
CA ASP A 125 7.32 4.44 8.09
C ASP A 125 7.37 3.22 9.02
N LEU A 126 6.99 2.03 8.53
CA LEU A 126 6.72 0.86 9.38
C LEU A 126 7.75 -0.26 9.26
N TRP A 127 8.39 -0.41 8.11
CA TRP A 127 9.34 -1.50 7.88
C TRP A 127 10.80 -1.06 7.74
N ILE A 128 11.09 0.25 7.80
CA ILE A 128 12.44 0.82 7.72
C ILE A 128 13.20 0.29 6.47
N PHE A 129 12.50 0.14 5.35
CA PHE A 129 13.14 -0.18 4.07
C PHE A 129 13.44 1.12 3.32
N SER A 130 14.72 1.40 3.07
CA SER A 130 15.13 2.52 2.23
C SER A 130 15.20 2.07 0.78
N LEU A 131 14.28 2.58 -0.05
CA LEU A 131 14.33 2.38 -1.49
C LEU A 131 15.33 3.38 -2.09
N LYS A 132 16.47 2.87 -2.56
CA LYS A 132 17.43 3.69 -3.31
C LYS A 132 17.05 3.70 -4.79
N ARG A 133 17.22 4.86 -5.43
CA ARG A 133 17.12 4.95 -6.89
C ARG A 133 18.26 4.14 -7.50
N VAL A 134 17.93 3.24 -8.42
CA VAL A 134 18.94 2.50 -9.19
C VAL A 134 19.70 3.48 -10.06
N GLN A 135 21.03 3.48 -9.93
CA GLN A 135 21.94 4.13 -10.86
C GLN A 135 22.26 3.13 -11.96
N LEU A 136 21.76 3.40 -13.17
CA LEU A 136 22.05 2.58 -14.34
C LEU A 136 23.37 3.04 -14.94
N GLU A 137 24.25 2.10 -15.19
CA GLU A 137 25.54 2.32 -15.82
C GLU A 137 25.54 1.66 -17.21
N PRO A 138 26.29 2.20 -18.18
CA PRO A 138 26.38 1.60 -19.51
C PRO A 138 26.89 0.16 -19.44
N GLU A 139 26.28 -0.76 -20.20
CA GLU A 139 26.71 -2.16 -20.22
C GLU A 139 28.17 -2.32 -20.62
N GLU A 140 28.65 -1.46 -21.54
CA GLU A 140 30.05 -1.38 -21.96
C GLU A 140 31.02 -1.15 -20.78
N ARG A 141 30.60 -0.46 -19.72
CA ARG A 141 31.41 -0.27 -18.50
C ARG A 141 31.66 -1.58 -17.75
N THR A 142 30.75 -2.53 -17.89
CA THR A 142 30.80 -3.85 -17.22
C THR A 142 31.40 -4.93 -18.12
N ALA A 143 31.78 -4.58 -19.36
CA ALA A 143 32.52 -5.49 -20.23
C ALA A 143 33.84 -5.93 -19.56
N LEU A 144 34.14 -7.23 -19.64
CA LEU A 144 35.27 -7.83 -18.94
C LEU A 144 36.61 -7.14 -19.31
N GLU A 145 36.79 -6.83 -20.58
CA GLU A 145 37.96 -6.10 -21.10
C GLU A 145 38.12 -4.73 -20.45
N LYS A 146 37.04 -3.98 -20.27
CA LYS A 146 37.06 -2.65 -19.65
C LYS A 146 37.23 -2.72 -18.14
N ILE A 147 36.75 -3.78 -17.48
CA ILE A 147 37.05 -4.04 -16.06
C ILE A 147 38.56 -4.32 -15.90
N GLN A 148 39.11 -5.19 -16.74
CA GLN A 148 40.51 -5.59 -16.69
C GLN A 148 41.46 -4.40 -16.97
N ALA A 149 41.20 -3.63 -18.02
CA ALA A 149 42.00 -2.44 -18.35
C ALA A 149 42.01 -1.39 -17.23
N ARG A 150 40.87 -1.19 -16.54
CA ARG A 150 40.82 -0.28 -15.37
C ARG A 150 41.63 -0.81 -14.20
N LYS A 151 41.61 -2.13 -13.97
CA LYS A 151 42.39 -2.77 -12.91
C LYS A 151 43.89 -2.59 -13.17
N GLU A 152 44.34 -2.91 -14.38
CA GLU A 152 45.74 -2.79 -14.81
C GLU A 152 46.23 -1.34 -14.68
N TRP A 153 45.43 -0.37 -15.14
CA TRP A 153 45.75 1.05 -14.98
C TRP A 153 45.90 1.48 -13.51
N VAL A 154 45.05 0.98 -12.60
CA VAL A 154 45.16 1.28 -11.17
C VAL A 154 46.42 0.64 -10.57
N GLU A 155 46.74 -0.60 -10.95
CA GLU A 155 47.95 -1.29 -10.48
C GLU A 155 49.22 -0.55 -10.94
N GLU A 156 49.26 -0.09 -12.19
CA GLU A 156 50.35 0.74 -12.73
C GLU A 156 50.45 2.09 -12.01
N ALA A 157 49.32 2.77 -11.75
CA ALA A 157 49.29 4.05 -11.04
C ALA A 157 49.83 3.91 -9.60
N ILE A 158 49.45 2.83 -8.90
CA ILE A 158 49.97 2.51 -7.57
C ILE A 158 51.48 2.24 -7.63
N ALA A 159 51.95 1.49 -8.62
CA ALA A 159 53.37 1.20 -8.82
C ALA A 159 54.20 2.47 -9.10
N MET A 160 53.62 3.43 -9.83
CA MET A 160 54.22 4.74 -10.10
C MET A 160 54.13 5.72 -8.91
N GLY A 161 53.51 5.33 -7.79
CA GLY A 161 53.34 6.19 -6.61
C GLY A 161 52.32 7.32 -6.80
N VAL A 162 51.47 7.22 -7.82
CA VAL A 162 50.42 8.20 -8.10
C VAL A 162 49.20 7.90 -7.22
N ASP A 163 48.75 8.89 -6.45
CA ASP A 163 47.49 8.79 -5.72
C ASP A 163 46.30 8.91 -6.71
N TYR A 164 45.86 7.76 -7.19
CA TYR A 164 44.76 7.66 -8.13
C TYR A 164 43.42 8.11 -7.52
N MET A 165 43.27 8.15 -6.19
CA MET A 165 42.01 8.54 -5.54
C MET A 165 41.78 10.05 -5.60
N THR A 166 42.83 10.87 -5.40
CA THR A 166 42.71 12.34 -5.54
C THR A 166 42.66 12.78 -7.00
N THR A 167 43.39 12.11 -7.88
CA THR A 167 43.48 12.46 -9.30
C THR A 167 42.17 12.20 -10.06
N VAL A 168 41.51 11.08 -9.78
CA VAL A 168 40.24 10.69 -10.44
C VAL A 168 39.08 11.58 -9.99
N HIS A 169 39.03 12.01 -8.72
CA HIS A 169 38.03 12.97 -8.24
C HIS A 169 38.16 14.35 -8.91
N SER A 170 39.37 14.77 -9.27
CA SER A 170 39.63 16.01 -9.99
C SER A 170 39.20 15.91 -11.46
N LEU A 171 39.53 14.80 -12.13
CA LEU A 171 39.20 14.56 -13.54
C LEU A 171 37.70 14.36 -13.77
N MET A 172 36.98 13.66 -12.88
CA MET A 172 35.52 13.51 -13.00
C MET A 172 34.76 14.83 -12.81
N ARG A 173 35.28 15.77 -12.00
CA ARG A 173 34.68 17.12 -11.88
C ARG A 173 34.83 17.93 -13.17
N LEU A 174 35.95 17.82 -13.87
CA LEU A 174 36.18 18.51 -15.14
C LEU A 174 35.28 17.99 -16.27
N VAL A 175 35.04 16.68 -16.33
CA VAL A 175 34.17 16.08 -17.36
C VAL A 175 32.70 16.42 -17.13
N SER A 176 32.25 16.54 -15.88
CA SER A 176 30.86 16.92 -15.55
C SER A 176 30.55 18.41 -15.73
N THR A 177 31.57 19.27 -15.83
CA THR A 177 31.39 20.71 -16.15
C THR A 177 31.43 21.03 -17.64
N LEU A 178 31.76 20.05 -18.49
CA LEU A 178 31.90 20.22 -19.94
C LEU A 178 30.75 19.61 -20.76
N THR A 179 29.70 19.15 -20.09
CA THR A 179 28.42 18.69 -20.68
C THR A 179 27.27 19.51 -20.14
#